data_AF-A0A352PN38-F1
#
_entry.id   AF-A0A352PN38-F1
#
_cell.length_a   1.000
_cell.length_b   1.000
_cell.length_c   1.000
_cell.angle_alpha   90.00
_cell.angle_beta   90.00
_cell.angle_gamma   90.00
#
_symmetry.space_group_name_H-M   'P 1'
#
loop_
_entity.id
_entity.type
_entity.pdbx_description
1 polymer ?
#
loop_
_entity_poly.entity_id
_entity_poly.type
_entity_poly.pdbx_seq_one_letter_code
_entity_poly.pdbx_strand_id
1 'polypeptide(L)'
;MKIIPQISVFDYSEIEILGDLDRCKLLIENVPDEKIVNKLIEIRGKGRNDYPVIPVWNSFLIMPLLECSTVEQLRRELSRNGDLRKLCGFNDYDYYFGKNKLVPPPKAFTNMQKNLQKIEPMLKDCFNELRNFMYENLKDFGKDVGEDGKIFSSLAKAPNKNGDESDGRCDMDADFTIKENYYKNPKTGESKVKKKTYFGYRYHLLADVNYELPIEYTVTKASKGEREQFKKHIKMLPEDKIEKIDTASADKGYDSEDMLIFLEENGIKPIIDIRKHWKGDETRQYKNTDIVYTYDGKVSIVNEDGEIIPLKYMGYDKVKNTLRYGYQKKVYSIDISYDKRVFTPIARDSKKWKKLYNKRTALERINGRIDRDFNLENHKVRGLKKATVMIDLMMIGMMAMAKGHIQNNHPENIRKLKST
;
A
#
# COMPACT_ATOMS: atom_id res chain seq x y z
N MET A 1 -12.13 46.98 34.97
CA MET A 1 -12.04 45.54 35.34
C MET A 1 -12.67 44.75 34.21
N LYS A 2 -11.86 44.17 33.31
CA LYS A 2 -12.38 43.32 32.22
C LYS A 2 -12.72 41.97 32.83
N ILE A 3 -14.01 41.68 32.96
CA ILE A 3 -14.50 40.34 33.29
C ILE A 3 -14.21 39.47 32.05
N ILE A 4 -13.21 38.60 32.15
CA ILE A 4 -12.99 37.54 31.17
C ILE A 4 -14.00 36.45 31.54
N PRO A 5 -14.98 36.13 30.69
CA PRO A 5 -15.86 34.99 30.96
C PRO A 5 -14.99 33.73 30.90
N GLN A 6 -14.98 32.96 31.98
CA GLN A 6 -14.41 31.62 31.98
C GLN A 6 -15.21 30.78 30.99
N ILE A 7 -14.67 30.59 29.80
CA ILE A 7 -15.23 29.67 28.80
C ILE A 7 -15.07 28.26 29.37
N SER A 8 -16.19 27.53 29.36
CA SER A 8 -16.36 26.17 29.88
C SER A 8 -15.21 25.23 29.48
N VAL A 9 -14.70 24.57 30.52
CA VAL A 9 -13.57 23.63 30.67
C VAL A 9 -13.84 22.27 30.01
N PHE A 10 -13.95 22.23 28.69
CA PHE A 10 -13.68 21.02 27.91
C PHE A 10 -13.07 21.46 26.58
N ASP A 11 -11.76 21.68 26.60
CA ASP A 11 -11.02 21.89 25.37
C ASP A 11 -11.02 20.57 24.59
N TYR A 12 -11.74 20.52 23.47
CA TYR A 12 -11.74 19.37 22.58
C TYR A 12 -10.31 19.00 22.13
N SER A 13 -9.38 19.95 22.18
CA SER A 13 -7.96 19.68 21.93
C SER A 13 -7.36 18.70 22.95
N GLU A 14 -7.79 18.73 24.22
CA GLU A 14 -7.30 17.79 25.24
C GLU A 14 -7.83 16.36 25.02
N ILE A 15 -9.06 16.22 24.51
CA ILE A 15 -9.66 14.92 24.17
C ILE A 15 -8.99 14.32 22.92
N GLU A 16 -8.71 15.15 21.91
CA GLU A 16 -7.92 14.73 20.73
C GLU A 16 -6.48 14.38 21.13
N ILE A 17 -5.81 15.16 21.99
CA ILE A 17 -4.45 14.88 22.48
C ILE A 17 -4.40 13.59 23.30
N LEU A 18 -5.40 13.31 24.15
CA LEU A 18 -5.54 12.03 24.85
C LEU A 18 -5.66 10.86 23.86
N GLY A 19 -6.47 11.02 22.82
CA GLY A 19 -6.58 10.04 21.73
C GLY A 19 -5.25 9.83 20.97
N ASP A 20 -4.49 10.89 20.71
CA ASP A 20 -3.21 10.83 20.00
C ASP A 20 -2.12 10.15 20.83
N LEU A 21 -2.07 10.43 22.14
CA LEU A 21 -1.13 9.79 23.06
C LEU A 21 -1.41 8.29 23.18
N ASP A 22 -2.68 7.89 23.31
CA ASP A 22 -3.06 6.47 23.35
C ASP A 22 -2.69 5.74 22.06
N ARG A 23 -2.89 6.39 20.89
CA ARG A 23 -2.45 5.84 19.60
C ARG A 23 -0.92 5.69 19.52
N CYS A 24 -0.18 6.72 19.91
CA CYS A 24 1.28 6.69 19.93
C CYS A 24 1.79 5.60 20.87
N LYS A 25 1.15 5.44 22.03
CA LYS A 25 1.47 4.39 22.99
C LYS A 25 1.20 3.00 22.42
N LEU A 26 0.01 2.80 21.87
CA LEU A 26 -0.37 1.55 21.21
C LEU A 26 0.63 1.16 20.13
N LEU A 27 1.08 2.12 19.32
CA LEU A 27 2.12 1.90 18.33
C LEU A 27 3.43 1.46 18.97
N ILE A 28 4.00 2.27 19.88
CA ILE A 28 5.32 2.02 20.49
C ILE A 28 5.36 0.65 21.19
N GLU A 29 4.29 0.27 21.89
CA GLU A 29 4.22 -1.00 22.63
C GLU A 29 4.13 -2.24 21.71
N ASN A 30 3.76 -2.06 20.43
CA ASN A 30 3.46 -3.18 19.54
C ASN A 30 4.48 -3.40 18.42
N VAL A 31 5.40 -2.46 18.17
CA VAL A 31 6.47 -2.62 17.19
C VAL A 31 7.55 -3.58 17.73
N PRO A 32 7.92 -4.66 17.01
CA PRO A 32 9.02 -5.54 17.39
C PRO A 32 10.37 -4.95 16.95
N ASP A 33 10.76 -3.81 17.55
CA ASP A 33 11.94 -3.03 17.14
C ASP A 33 13.23 -3.33 17.92
N GLU A 34 13.25 -4.33 18.79
CA GLU A 34 14.41 -4.64 19.65
C GLU A 34 15.72 -4.74 18.85
N LYS A 35 15.70 -5.46 17.72
CA LYS A 35 16.85 -5.60 16.82
C LYS A 35 17.31 -4.24 16.26
N ILE A 36 16.37 -3.39 15.86
CA ILE A 36 16.64 -2.06 15.32
C ILE A 36 17.27 -1.18 16.39
N VAL A 37 16.65 -1.12 17.57
CA VAL A 37 17.11 -0.32 18.71
C VAL A 37 18.52 -0.74 19.14
N ASN A 38 18.75 -2.05 19.31
CA ASN A 38 20.08 -2.58 19.66
C ASN A 38 21.13 -2.17 18.61
N LYS A 39 20.79 -2.28 17.32
CA LYS A 39 21.73 -1.87 16.27
C LYS A 39 22.00 -0.36 16.26
N LEU A 40 20.99 0.46 16.53
CA LEU A 40 21.16 1.91 16.63
C LEU A 40 22.02 2.30 17.84
N ILE A 41 21.90 1.59 18.96
CA ILE A 41 22.76 1.75 20.16
C ILE A 41 24.20 1.37 19.82
N GLU A 42 24.44 0.26 19.12
CA GLU A 42 25.77 -0.12 18.63
C GLU A 42 26.38 0.96 17.73
N ILE A 43 25.61 1.47 16.74
CA ILE A 43 26.06 2.51 15.82
C ILE A 43 26.44 3.79 16.57
N ARG A 44 25.70 4.13 17.63
CA ARG A 44 26.00 5.30 18.47
C ARG A 44 27.33 5.12 19.22
N GLY A 45 27.62 3.91 19.69
CA GLY A 45 28.83 3.60 20.45
C GLY A 45 28.99 4.45 21.72
N LYS A 46 30.24 4.86 22.02
CA LYS A 46 30.62 5.63 23.23
C LYS A 46 30.49 7.15 23.06
N GLY A 47 29.75 7.64 22.06
CA GLY A 47 29.53 9.07 21.86
C GLY A 47 28.76 9.74 23.02
N ARG A 48 28.61 11.06 22.98
CA ARG A 48 27.75 11.81 23.94
C ARG A 48 26.30 11.27 23.91
N ASN A 49 25.64 11.23 25.06
CA ASN A 49 24.25 10.72 25.19
C ASN A 49 23.21 11.82 25.36
N ASP A 50 23.51 13.02 24.89
CA ASP A 50 22.64 14.20 25.03
C ASP A 50 21.22 13.95 24.46
N TYR A 51 21.10 13.04 23.48
CA TYR A 51 19.84 12.60 22.88
C TYR A 51 19.84 11.06 22.78
N PRO A 52 19.22 10.34 23.72
CA PRO A 52 19.26 8.89 23.74
C PRO A 52 18.58 8.26 22.52
N VAL A 53 19.04 7.07 22.12
CA VAL A 53 18.60 6.39 20.89
C VAL A 53 17.11 6.06 20.92
N ILE A 54 16.64 5.45 22.01
CA ILE A 54 15.24 4.99 22.14
C ILE A 54 14.25 6.17 22.03
N PRO A 55 14.40 7.28 22.76
CA PRO A 55 13.52 8.44 22.60
C PRO A 55 13.52 9.07 21.21
N VAL A 56 14.69 9.14 20.57
CA VAL A 56 14.78 9.65 19.19
C VAL A 56 14.12 8.67 18.20
N TRP A 57 14.24 7.37 18.42
CA TRP A 57 13.59 6.34 17.62
C TRP A 57 12.07 6.37 17.78
N ASN A 58 11.57 6.37 19.03
CA ASN A 58 10.14 6.43 19.33
C ASN A 58 9.48 7.68 18.74
N SER A 59 10.14 8.85 18.85
CA SER A 59 9.63 10.07 18.22
C SER A 59 9.63 10.01 16.69
N PHE A 60 10.56 9.27 16.08
CA PHE A 60 10.57 9.03 14.63
C PHE A 60 9.45 8.08 14.20
N LEU A 61 9.17 7.05 15.00
CA LEU A 61 8.15 6.04 14.76
C LEU A 61 6.73 6.62 14.79
N ILE A 62 6.45 7.52 15.73
CA ILE A 62 5.12 8.18 15.85
C ILE A 62 4.92 9.33 14.85
N MET A 63 5.98 9.77 14.17
CA MET A 63 5.94 10.92 13.25
C MET A 63 4.83 10.81 12.19
N PRO A 64 4.59 9.64 11.55
CA PRO A 64 3.48 9.48 10.63
C PRO A 64 2.10 9.59 11.30
N LEU A 65 1.94 9.08 12.53
CA LEU A 65 0.65 9.10 13.27
C LEU A 65 0.25 10.52 13.71
N LEU A 66 1.24 11.36 13.96
CA LEU A 66 1.08 12.79 14.26
C LEU A 66 0.95 13.65 12.99
N GLU A 67 0.86 13.03 11.82
CA GLU A 67 0.74 13.70 10.51
C GLU A 67 1.88 14.72 10.25
N CYS A 68 3.02 14.54 10.91
CA CYS A 68 4.14 15.44 10.80
C CYS A 68 4.88 15.17 9.49
N SER A 69 4.70 16.05 8.49
CA SER A 69 5.40 15.97 7.19
C SER A 69 6.89 16.32 7.25
N THR A 70 7.34 16.95 8.34
CA THR A 70 8.72 17.39 8.52
C THR A 70 9.22 17.19 9.95
N VAL A 71 10.53 17.02 10.11
CA VAL A 71 11.19 16.96 11.42
C VAL A 71 10.91 18.23 12.23
N GLU A 72 10.80 19.40 11.60
CA GLU A 72 10.50 20.63 12.33
C GLU A 72 9.06 20.70 12.87
N GLN A 73 8.11 20.02 12.22
CA GLN A 73 6.76 19.86 12.77
C GLN A 73 6.80 18.94 13.99
N LEU A 74 7.42 17.75 13.86
CA LEU A 74 7.63 16.83 14.99
C LEU A 74 8.31 17.52 16.18
N ARG A 75 9.36 18.30 15.93
CA ARG A 75 10.08 19.04 16.97
C ARG A 75 9.21 20.09 17.66
N ARG A 76 8.29 20.75 16.95
CA ARG A 76 7.34 21.70 17.56
C ARG A 76 6.33 20.96 18.42
N GLU A 77 5.82 19.82 17.97
CA GLU A 77 4.88 19.00 18.75
C GLU A 77 5.54 18.46 20.03
N LEU A 78 6.75 17.89 19.91
CA LEU A 78 7.55 17.49 21.06
C LEU A 78 7.86 18.67 21.99
N SER A 79 8.02 19.89 21.48
CA SER A 79 8.30 21.06 22.34
C SER A 79 7.07 21.52 23.12
N ARG A 80 5.87 21.34 22.55
CA ARG A 80 4.61 21.78 23.14
C ARG A 80 4.01 20.74 24.08
N ASN A 81 4.21 19.45 23.81
CA ASN A 81 3.59 18.37 24.53
C ASN A 81 4.61 17.60 25.40
N GLY A 82 4.54 17.80 26.72
CA GLY A 82 5.39 17.12 27.68
C GLY A 82 5.07 15.63 27.84
N ASP A 83 3.82 15.23 27.69
CA ASP A 83 3.42 13.83 27.83
C ASP A 83 3.83 13.00 26.61
N LEU A 84 3.79 13.60 25.41
CA LEU A 84 4.37 13.02 24.20
C LEU A 84 5.88 12.78 24.37
N ARG A 85 6.60 13.72 24.99
CA ARG A 85 8.03 13.56 25.29
C ARG A 85 8.27 12.40 26.25
N LYS A 86 7.52 12.35 27.36
CA LYS A 86 7.60 11.25 28.33
C LYS A 86 7.27 9.90 27.69
N LEU A 87 6.25 9.86 26.84
CA LEU A 87 5.84 8.67 26.09
C LEU A 87 6.96 8.16 25.18
N CYS A 88 7.64 9.05 24.46
CA CYS A 88 8.83 8.65 23.70
C CYS A 88 9.98 8.18 24.61
N GLY A 89 10.02 8.62 25.87
CA GLY A 89 11.08 8.31 26.84
C GLY A 89 12.09 9.44 27.05
N PHE A 90 11.78 10.67 26.66
CA PHE A 90 12.63 11.83 26.97
C PHE A 90 12.50 12.19 28.46
N ASN A 91 13.63 12.47 29.11
CA ASN A 91 13.67 12.87 30.51
C ASN A 91 13.77 14.39 30.65
N ASP A 92 12.65 15.05 30.95
CA ASP A 92 12.58 16.52 31.07
C ASP A 92 13.56 17.08 32.13
N TYR A 93 13.91 16.31 33.16
CA TYR A 93 14.82 16.73 34.24
C TYR A 93 16.28 16.91 33.81
N ASP A 94 16.71 16.24 32.72
CA ASP A 94 18.09 16.35 32.20
C ASP A 94 18.31 17.63 31.37
N TYR A 95 17.25 18.42 31.15
CA TYR A 95 17.24 19.61 30.31
C TYR A 95 17.22 20.90 31.14
N TYR A 96 18.33 21.22 31.80
CA TYR A 96 18.51 22.51 32.47
C TYR A 96 19.00 23.61 31.51
N PHE A 97 18.53 24.84 31.76
CA PHE A 97 18.87 26.07 31.05
C PHE A 97 20.37 26.16 30.72
N GLY A 98 20.68 26.09 29.42
CA GLY A 98 22.00 26.43 28.88
C GLY A 98 22.95 25.26 28.54
N LYS A 99 22.65 24.00 28.92
CA LYS A 99 23.52 22.85 28.59
C LYS A 99 22.89 21.77 27.71
N ASN A 100 21.59 21.48 27.85
CA ASN A 100 20.86 20.52 26.99
C ASN A 100 19.52 21.13 26.51
N LYS A 101 19.11 20.81 25.27
CA LYS A 101 17.82 21.27 24.71
C LYS A 101 16.73 20.24 24.96
N LEU A 102 15.58 20.69 25.49
CA LEU A 102 14.38 19.88 25.79
C LEU A 102 13.93 18.95 24.65
N VAL A 103 14.18 19.35 23.41
CA VAL A 103 13.91 18.55 22.20
C VAL A 103 15.21 18.40 21.41
N PRO A 104 15.50 17.20 20.87
CA PRO A 104 16.67 16.99 20.02
C PRO A 104 16.76 18.01 18.88
N PRO A 105 17.98 18.47 18.53
CA PRO A 105 18.19 19.38 17.41
C PRO A 105 17.94 18.65 16.09
N PRO A 106 17.71 19.37 14.97
CA PRO A 106 17.41 18.75 13.67
C PRO A 106 18.50 17.78 13.18
N LYS A 107 19.76 18.02 13.59
CA LYS A 107 20.90 17.16 13.30
C LYS A 107 20.75 15.76 13.91
N ALA A 108 20.13 15.62 15.08
CA ALA A 108 19.90 14.32 15.71
C ALA A 108 18.96 13.45 14.85
N PHE A 109 17.85 14.02 14.40
CA PHE A 109 16.91 13.35 13.48
C PHE A 109 17.53 13.05 12.11
N THR A 110 18.37 13.97 11.59
CA THR A 110 19.10 13.73 10.34
C THR A 110 20.05 12.54 10.46
N ASN A 111 20.75 12.43 11.60
CA ASN A 111 21.63 11.29 11.88
C ASN A 111 20.84 9.99 12.06
N MET A 112 19.72 10.02 12.79
CA MET A 112 18.81 8.88 12.93
C MET A 112 18.37 8.38 11.55
N GLN A 113 17.86 9.29 10.71
CA GLN A 113 17.45 8.96 9.34
C GLN A 113 18.57 8.35 8.50
N LYS A 114 19.83 8.80 8.67
CA LYS A 114 20.99 8.22 7.98
C LYS A 114 21.34 6.83 8.51
N ASN A 115 21.21 6.60 9.81
CA ASN A 115 21.44 5.31 10.42
C ASN A 115 20.37 4.31 9.97
N LEU A 116 19.09 4.70 9.99
CA LEU A 116 17.99 3.89 9.48
C LEU A 116 18.19 3.49 8.02
N GLN A 117 18.68 4.38 7.15
CA GLN A 117 19.02 4.03 5.76
C GLN A 117 20.13 2.97 5.64
N LYS A 118 21.04 2.87 6.63
CA LYS A 118 22.10 1.84 6.64
C LYS A 118 21.58 0.49 7.13
N ILE A 119 20.53 0.49 7.93
CA ILE A 119 19.92 -0.70 8.53
C ILE A 119 18.53 -0.98 7.98
N GLU A 120 18.19 -0.44 6.81
CA GLU A 120 16.86 -0.57 6.19
C GLU A 120 16.37 -2.03 6.10
N PRO A 121 17.21 -3.04 5.82
CA PRO A 121 16.77 -4.44 5.88
C PRO A 121 16.17 -4.85 7.23
N MET A 122 16.64 -4.26 8.35
CA MET A 122 16.08 -4.53 9.68
C MET A 122 14.70 -3.91 9.89
N LEU A 123 14.40 -2.79 9.20
CA LEU A 123 13.03 -2.24 9.15
C LEU A 123 12.12 -3.18 8.37
N LYS A 124 12.63 -3.72 7.26
CA LYS A 124 11.89 -4.72 6.48
C LYS A 124 11.62 -5.99 7.28
N ASP A 125 12.59 -6.46 8.07
CA ASP A 125 12.42 -7.60 8.97
C ASP A 125 11.40 -7.31 10.07
N CYS A 126 11.44 -6.12 10.68
CA CYS A 126 10.41 -5.69 11.64
C CYS A 126 9.00 -5.74 11.03
N PHE A 127 8.84 -5.28 9.78
CA PHE A 127 7.58 -5.41 9.05
C PHE A 127 7.21 -6.89 8.80
N ASN A 128 8.18 -7.73 8.43
CA ASN A 128 7.95 -9.15 8.19
C ASN A 128 7.48 -9.90 9.45
N GLU A 129 7.99 -9.54 10.62
CA GLU A 129 7.53 -10.07 11.92
C GLU A 129 6.08 -9.67 12.19
N LEU A 130 5.72 -8.40 11.98
CA LEU A 130 4.34 -7.93 12.09
C LEU A 130 3.41 -8.61 11.08
N ARG A 131 3.87 -8.85 9.84
CA ARG A 131 3.13 -9.61 8.83
C ARG A 131 2.88 -11.05 9.29
N ASN A 132 3.89 -11.73 9.84
CA ASN A 132 3.73 -13.09 10.34
C ASN A 132 2.70 -13.14 11.48
N PHE A 133 2.73 -12.17 12.39
CA PHE A 133 1.69 -12.02 13.41
C PHE A 133 0.28 -11.95 12.80
N MET A 134 0.07 -11.21 11.71
CA MET A 134 -1.23 -11.17 11.04
C MET A 134 -1.64 -12.53 10.47
N TYR A 135 -0.73 -13.28 9.85
CA TYR A 135 -1.01 -14.63 9.35
C TYR A 135 -1.38 -15.63 10.44
N GLU A 136 -0.85 -15.45 11.65
CA GLU A 136 -1.13 -16.30 12.81
C GLU A 136 -2.44 -15.96 13.50
N ASN A 137 -2.83 -14.67 13.51
CA ASN A 137 -3.94 -14.17 14.33
C ASN A 137 -5.20 -13.79 13.53
N LEU A 138 -5.10 -13.64 12.21
CA LEU A 138 -6.24 -13.29 11.35
C LEU A 138 -6.63 -14.45 10.44
N LYS A 139 -7.89 -14.88 10.59
CA LYS A 139 -8.46 -15.94 9.76
C LYS A 139 -8.49 -15.53 8.29
N ASP A 140 -8.02 -16.42 7.42
CA ASP A 140 -7.99 -16.21 5.96
C ASP A 140 -7.14 -14.99 5.50
N PHE A 141 -6.27 -14.42 6.35
CA PHE A 141 -5.37 -13.34 5.93
C PHE A 141 -4.40 -13.82 4.84
N GLY A 142 -4.25 -13.01 3.79
CA GLY A 142 -3.44 -13.33 2.61
C GLY A 142 -4.16 -14.18 1.55
N LYS A 143 -5.43 -14.55 1.78
CA LYS A 143 -6.18 -15.39 0.83
C LYS A 143 -6.61 -14.66 -0.43
N ASP A 144 -7.15 -13.47 -0.27
CA ASP A 144 -7.48 -12.59 -1.39
C ASP A 144 -6.54 -11.39 -1.31
N VAL A 145 -5.66 -11.25 -2.30
CA VAL A 145 -4.68 -10.17 -2.34
C VAL A 145 -4.98 -9.19 -3.47
N GLY A 146 -4.46 -7.99 -3.32
CA GLY A 146 -4.56 -6.93 -4.30
C GLY A 146 -3.24 -6.19 -4.44
N GLU A 147 -2.89 -5.82 -5.67
CA GLU A 147 -1.70 -5.03 -5.98
C GLU A 147 -2.09 -3.67 -6.56
N ASP A 148 -1.52 -2.59 -6.01
CA ASP A 148 -1.62 -1.25 -6.56
C ASP A 148 -0.29 -0.48 -6.43
N GLY A 149 -0.10 0.49 -7.33
CA GLY A 149 1.07 1.36 -7.36
C GLY A 149 0.67 2.81 -7.14
N LYS A 150 1.42 3.53 -6.30
CA LYS A 150 1.14 4.94 -6.01
C LYS A 150 2.38 5.82 -6.10
N ILE A 151 2.25 6.85 -6.92
CA ILE A 151 3.30 7.87 -7.13
C ILE A 151 3.23 8.91 -6.02
N PHE A 152 4.39 9.29 -5.48
CA PHE A 152 4.55 10.42 -4.58
C PHE A 152 5.74 11.29 -5.01
N SER A 153 5.66 12.58 -4.69
CA SER A 153 6.56 13.58 -5.29
C SER A 153 7.87 13.71 -4.51
N SER A 154 8.97 13.92 -5.23
CA SER A 154 10.20 14.41 -4.62
C SER A 154 10.03 15.85 -4.14
N LEU A 155 10.84 16.26 -3.16
CA LEU A 155 11.00 17.68 -2.82
C LEU A 155 11.68 18.47 -3.94
N ALA A 156 12.51 17.82 -4.76
CA ALA A 156 13.04 18.42 -5.97
C ALA A 156 11.98 18.42 -7.08
N LYS A 157 12.08 19.36 -8.03
CA LYS A 157 11.15 19.45 -9.17
C LYS A 157 11.67 18.75 -10.43
N ALA A 158 12.96 18.50 -10.49
CA ALA A 158 13.69 17.93 -11.62
C ALA A 158 15.08 17.47 -11.14
N PRO A 159 15.75 16.56 -11.87
CA PRO A 159 17.13 16.19 -11.55
C PRO A 159 18.06 17.40 -11.75
N ASN A 160 19.10 17.52 -10.92
CA ASN A 160 20.06 18.60 -11.09
C ASN A 160 21.01 18.26 -12.25
N LYS A 161 21.01 19.08 -13.30
CA LYS A 161 21.85 18.87 -14.49
C LYS A 161 23.34 19.19 -14.26
N ASN A 162 23.64 20.01 -13.24
CA ASN A 162 24.98 20.54 -12.97
C ASN A 162 25.43 20.27 -11.52
N GLY A 163 24.74 19.38 -10.81
CA GLY A 163 24.97 19.11 -9.40
C GLY A 163 25.98 18.00 -9.18
N ASP A 164 26.75 18.12 -8.11
CA ASP A 164 27.54 17.02 -7.58
C ASP A 164 26.59 15.92 -7.05
N GLU A 165 26.80 14.67 -7.44
CA GLU A 165 26.04 13.51 -6.96
C GLU A 165 26.15 13.32 -5.44
N SER A 166 27.17 13.91 -4.81
CA SER A 166 27.36 13.92 -3.35
C SER A 166 26.52 14.98 -2.61
N ASP A 167 25.95 15.97 -3.32
CA ASP A 167 25.11 17.01 -2.72
C ASP A 167 23.69 16.49 -2.44
N GLY A 168 23.47 16.07 -1.19
CA GLY A 168 22.16 15.60 -0.69
C GLY A 168 21.03 16.65 -0.71
N ARG A 169 21.26 17.88 -1.19
CA ARG A 169 20.21 18.86 -1.49
C ARG A 169 19.55 18.60 -2.85
N CYS A 170 20.20 17.87 -3.75
CA CYS A 170 19.63 17.45 -5.03
C CYS A 170 18.97 16.08 -4.92
N ASP A 171 18.03 15.79 -5.82
CA ASP A 171 17.44 14.45 -5.93
C ASP A 171 17.85 13.84 -7.27
N MET A 172 18.91 13.01 -7.23
CA MET A 172 19.47 12.32 -8.40
C MET A 172 18.83 10.95 -8.62
N ASP A 173 18.09 10.43 -7.63
CA ASP A 173 17.46 9.12 -7.69
C ASP A 173 16.07 9.18 -8.30
N ALA A 174 15.33 10.27 -8.07
CA ALA A 174 13.99 10.48 -8.60
C ALA A 174 14.00 10.62 -10.14
N ASP A 175 12.90 10.19 -10.76
CA ASP A 175 12.69 10.34 -12.20
C ASP A 175 11.28 10.79 -12.55
N PHE A 176 11.08 11.02 -13.85
CA PHE A 176 9.79 11.45 -14.37
C PHE A 176 8.93 10.25 -14.78
N THR A 177 7.63 10.36 -14.49
CA THR A 177 6.59 9.52 -15.10
C THR A 177 5.44 10.41 -15.56
N ILE A 178 4.73 9.94 -16.59
CA ILE A 178 3.53 10.62 -17.11
C ILE A 178 2.32 9.77 -16.74
N LYS A 179 1.33 10.38 -16.10
CA LYS A 179 0.01 9.78 -15.91
C LYS A 179 -0.97 10.43 -16.87
N GLU A 180 -1.63 9.62 -17.67
CA GLU A 180 -2.69 10.06 -18.57
C GLU A 180 -4.04 9.83 -17.91
N ASN A 181 -4.81 10.91 -17.73
CA ASN A 181 -6.19 10.84 -17.25
C ASN A 181 -7.13 11.05 -18.43
N TYR A 182 -8.01 10.08 -18.68
CA TYR A 182 -9.03 10.15 -19.71
C TYR A 182 -10.31 10.71 -19.12
N TYR A 183 -10.80 11.81 -19.69
CA TYR A 183 -12.06 12.44 -19.33
C TYR A 183 -13.03 12.25 -20.48
N LYS A 184 -14.22 11.73 -20.21
CA LYS A 184 -15.30 11.68 -21.20
C LYS A 184 -16.23 12.85 -20.95
N ASN A 185 -16.40 13.72 -21.94
CA ASN A 185 -17.35 14.82 -21.84
C ASN A 185 -18.77 14.24 -21.78
N PRO A 186 -19.54 14.47 -20.69
CA PRO A 186 -20.88 13.90 -20.56
C PRO A 186 -21.86 14.39 -21.63
N LYS A 187 -21.61 15.56 -22.23
CA LYS A 187 -22.50 16.19 -23.22
C LYS A 187 -22.16 15.84 -24.66
N THR A 188 -20.87 15.75 -25.01
CA THR A 188 -20.42 15.53 -26.39
C THR A 188 -19.92 14.11 -26.65
N GLY A 189 -19.73 13.30 -25.60
CA GLY A 189 -19.14 11.96 -25.71
C GLY A 189 -17.64 11.95 -26.03
N GLU A 190 -17.04 13.10 -26.33
CA GLU A 190 -15.62 13.24 -26.66
C GLU A 190 -14.72 12.86 -25.49
N SER A 191 -13.65 12.12 -25.79
CA SER A 191 -12.63 11.73 -24.82
C SER A 191 -11.45 12.68 -24.88
N LYS A 192 -11.16 13.39 -23.79
CA LYS A 192 -10.00 14.27 -23.64
C LYS A 192 -8.95 13.61 -22.75
N VAL A 193 -7.70 13.59 -23.21
CA VAL A 193 -6.56 13.09 -22.43
C VAL A 193 -5.84 14.25 -21.76
N LYS A 194 -5.77 14.26 -20.43
CA LYS A 194 -4.91 15.17 -19.67
C LYS A 194 -3.67 14.42 -19.22
N LYS A 195 -2.50 14.82 -19.73
CA LYS A 195 -1.22 14.29 -19.26
C LYS A 195 -0.75 15.09 -18.06
N LYS A 196 -0.39 14.42 -16.97
CA LYS A 196 0.25 15.03 -15.80
C LYS A 196 1.59 14.35 -15.56
N THR A 197 2.64 15.16 -15.58
CA THR A 197 4.01 14.72 -15.30
C THR A 197 4.26 14.75 -13.79
N TYR A 198 4.87 13.69 -13.27
CA TYR A 198 5.28 13.56 -11.88
C TYR A 198 6.78 13.31 -11.83
N PHE A 199 7.46 13.98 -10.89
CA PHE A 199 8.86 13.76 -10.58
C PHE A 199 8.98 13.23 -9.16
N GLY A 200 9.55 12.04 -8.98
CA GLY A 200 9.67 11.44 -7.66
C GLY A 200 9.77 9.93 -7.70
N TYR A 201 8.94 9.29 -6.88
CA TYR A 201 9.01 7.88 -6.58
C TYR A 201 7.63 7.23 -6.71
N ARG A 202 7.61 5.90 -6.68
CA ARG A 202 6.41 5.09 -6.60
C ARG A 202 6.61 4.05 -5.52
N TYR A 203 5.65 3.89 -4.62
CA TYR A 203 5.57 2.65 -3.85
C TYR A 203 4.58 1.71 -4.52
N HIS A 204 4.86 0.42 -4.44
CA HIS A 204 4.01 -0.66 -4.93
C HIS A 204 3.63 -1.48 -3.71
N LEU A 205 2.37 -1.86 -3.61
CA LEU A 205 1.79 -2.48 -2.42
C LEU A 205 0.99 -3.71 -2.82
N LEU A 206 1.41 -4.87 -2.31
CA LEU A 206 0.59 -6.06 -2.21
C LEU A 206 -0.09 -6.07 -0.83
N ALA A 207 -1.41 -6.17 -0.80
CA ALA A 207 -2.18 -6.13 0.43
C ALA A 207 -3.31 -7.16 0.45
N ASP A 208 -3.74 -7.54 1.66
CA ASP A 208 -4.97 -8.29 1.86
C ASP A 208 -6.19 -7.38 1.60
N VAL A 209 -7.08 -7.78 0.70
CA VAL A 209 -8.24 -6.95 0.31
C VAL A 209 -9.47 -7.13 1.20
N ASN A 210 -9.39 -8.01 2.22
CA ASN A 210 -10.45 -8.23 3.20
C ASN A 210 -10.21 -7.42 4.47
N TYR A 211 -9.02 -7.54 5.06
CA TYR A 211 -8.56 -6.81 6.25
C TYR A 211 -7.98 -5.45 5.93
N GLU A 212 -7.60 -5.21 4.67
CA GLU A 212 -6.99 -3.97 4.19
C GLU A 212 -5.65 -3.66 4.87
N LEU A 213 -4.81 -4.69 5.01
CA LEU A 213 -3.49 -4.58 5.62
C LEU A 213 -2.39 -4.95 4.61
N PRO A 214 -1.22 -4.28 4.64
CA PRO A 214 -0.08 -4.61 3.81
C PRO A 214 0.42 -6.05 4.01
N ILE A 215 0.83 -6.69 2.92
CA ILE A 215 1.49 -8.01 2.92
C ILE A 215 2.94 -7.87 2.43
N GLU A 216 3.16 -7.10 1.37
CA GLU A 216 4.48 -6.86 0.79
C GLU A 216 4.48 -5.52 0.06
N TYR A 217 5.63 -4.86 -0.02
CA TYR A 217 5.76 -3.57 -0.68
C TYR A 217 7.20 -3.26 -1.08
N THR A 218 7.35 -2.40 -2.07
CA THR A 218 8.65 -1.86 -2.51
C THR A 218 8.53 -0.38 -2.88
N VAL A 219 9.63 0.35 -2.76
CA VAL A 219 9.74 1.73 -3.25
C VAL A 219 10.70 1.77 -4.43
N THR A 220 10.27 2.40 -5.52
CA THR A 220 11.03 2.52 -6.75
C THR A 220 11.03 3.96 -7.24
N LYS A 221 11.81 4.24 -8.28
CA LYS A 221 11.62 5.45 -9.09
C LYS A 221 10.21 5.48 -9.70
N ALA A 222 9.70 6.67 -10.00
CA ALA A 222 8.33 6.86 -10.44
C ALA A 222 8.02 6.19 -11.80
N SER A 223 9.02 6.03 -12.66
CA SER A 223 8.87 5.42 -14.00
C SER A 223 8.73 3.89 -13.99
N LYS A 224 9.10 3.22 -12.89
CA LYS A 224 9.19 1.75 -12.86
C LYS A 224 7.82 1.08 -13.04
N GLY A 225 7.78 0.07 -13.91
CA GLY A 225 6.57 -0.64 -14.27
C GLY A 225 5.95 -1.43 -13.12
N GLU A 226 4.64 -1.34 -12.97
CA GLU A 226 3.88 -1.94 -11.86
C GLU A 226 3.76 -3.47 -12.00
N ARG A 227 3.59 -3.98 -13.22
CA ARG A 227 3.49 -5.44 -13.48
C ARG A 227 4.72 -6.20 -13.01
N GLU A 228 5.91 -5.63 -13.22
CA GLU A 228 7.15 -6.25 -12.76
C GLU A 228 7.23 -6.31 -11.23
N GLN A 229 6.74 -5.26 -10.54
CA GLN A 229 6.73 -5.25 -9.08
C GLN A 229 5.71 -6.24 -8.51
N PHE A 230 4.56 -6.42 -9.16
CA PHE A 230 3.60 -7.43 -8.72
C PHE A 230 4.20 -8.84 -8.75
N LYS A 231 4.85 -9.22 -9.86
CA LYS A 231 5.57 -10.50 -9.92
C LYS A 231 6.65 -10.60 -8.86
N LYS A 232 7.36 -9.50 -8.60
CA LYS A 232 8.41 -9.44 -7.60
C LYS A 232 7.86 -9.64 -6.19
N HIS A 233 6.75 -9.01 -5.82
CA HIS A 233 6.15 -9.16 -4.49
C HIS A 233 5.71 -10.59 -4.23
N ILE A 234 5.07 -11.26 -5.20
CA ILE A 234 4.71 -12.68 -5.06
C ILE A 234 5.98 -13.52 -4.82
N LYS A 235 7.06 -13.28 -5.57
CA LYS A 235 8.34 -13.99 -5.40
C LYS A 235 9.10 -13.65 -4.11
N MET A 236 8.82 -12.52 -3.48
CA MET A 236 9.41 -12.13 -2.20
C MET A 236 8.73 -12.81 -1.02
N LEU A 237 7.53 -13.36 -1.21
CA LEU A 237 6.84 -14.10 -0.17
C LEU A 237 7.45 -15.49 0.01
N PRO A 238 7.57 -15.96 1.26
CA PRO A 238 7.76 -17.38 1.57
C PRO A 238 6.70 -18.27 0.92
N GLU A 239 7.09 -19.49 0.53
CA GLU A 239 6.24 -20.45 -0.18
C GLU A 239 4.92 -20.73 0.55
N ASP A 240 4.97 -20.91 1.88
CA ASP A 240 3.79 -21.13 2.74
C ASP A 240 2.76 -19.98 2.66
N LYS A 241 3.22 -18.76 2.35
CA LYS A 241 2.35 -17.60 2.17
C LYS A 241 1.81 -17.51 0.75
N ILE A 242 2.59 -17.91 -0.26
CA ILE A 242 2.14 -17.98 -1.66
C ILE A 242 1.01 -19.00 -1.78
N GLU A 243 1.16 -20.18 -1.17
CA GLU A 243 0.15 -21.25 -1.19
C GLU A 243 -1.19 -20.84 -0.56
N LYS A 244 -1.18 -19.86 0.35
CA LYS A 244 -2.40 -19.30 0.94
C LYS A 244 -3.19 -18.40 -0.01
N ILE A 245 -2.56 -17.85 -1.05
CA ILE A 245 -3.20 -16.90 -1.98
C ILE A 245 -4.14 -17.67 -2.92
N ASP A 246 -5.45 -17.48 -2.76
CA ASP A 246 -6.47 -18.04 -3.66
C ASP A 246 -6.70 -17.12 -4.86
N THR A 247 -6.76 -15.81 -4.63
CA THR A 247 -7.05 -14.83 -5.68
C THR A 247 -6.16 -13.60 -5.60
N ALA A 248 -5.77 -13.08 -6.77
CA ALA A 248 -4.98 -11.88 -6.92
C ALA A 248 -5.70 -10.86 -7.81
N SER A 249 -5.99 -9.69 -7.25
CA SER A 249 -6.69 -8.61 -7.95
C SER A 249 -5.78 -7.43 -8.27
N ALA A 250 -5.98 -6.82 -9.43
CA ALA A 250 -5.27 -5.61 -9.80
C ALA A 250 -6.09 -4.81 -10.83
N ASP A 251 -5.73 -3.55 -11.01
CA ASP A 251 -6.39 -2.71 -12.02
C ASP A 251 -6.15 -3.25 -13.45
N LYS A 252 -6.99 -2.82 -14.38
CA LYS A 252 -6.82 -3.02 -15.82
C LYS A 252 -5.42 -2.63 -16.32
N GLY A 253 -4.74 -1.73 -15.63
CA GLY A 253 -3.29 -1.48 -15.66
C GLY A 253 -2.42 -2.74 -15.85
N TYR A 254 -2.75 -3.81 -15.17
CA TYR A 254 -1.90 -4.99 -14.98
C TYR A 254 -2.15 -6.10 -16.00
N ASP A 255 -3.18 -5.97 -16.83
CA ASP A 255 -3.56 -7.01 -17.79
C ASP A 255 -2.48 -7.25 -18.87
N SER A 256 -1.94 -8.46 -18.84
CA SER A 256 -1.09 -9.07 -19.87
C SER A 256 -1.15 -10.58 -19.72
N GLU A 257 -1.05 -11.29 -20.84
CA GLU A 257 -1.01 -12.77 -20.86
C GLU A 257 0.07 -13.33 -19.94
N ASP A 258 1.30 -12.79 -20.02
CA ASP A 258 2.43 -13.14 -19.14
C ASP A 258 2.16 -12.92 -17.64
N MET A 259 1.28 -12.00 -17.26
CA MET A 259 0.87 -11.80 -15.86
C MET A 259 -0.11 -12.89 -15.42
N LEU A 260 -1.09 -13.19 -16.27
CA LEU A 260 -2.13 -14.18 -15.97
C LEU A 260 -1.52 -15.59 -15.88
N ILE A 261 -0.63 -15.94 -16.82
CA ILE A 261 0.13 -17.19 -16.79
C ILE A 261 0.95 -17.29 -15.51
N PHE A 262 1.70 -16.23 -15.15
CA PHE A 262 2.50 -16.23 -13.93
C PHE A 262 1.66 -16.48 -12.67
N LEU A 263 0.48 -15.86 -12.54
CA LEU A 263 -0.40 -16.08 -11.40
C LEU A 263 -0.93 -17.53 -11.38
N GLU A 264 -1.40 -18.03 -12.52
CA GLU A 264 -1.92 -19.40 -12.62
C GLU A 264 -0.85 -20.47 -12.32
N GLU A 265 0.40 -20.26 -12.78
CA GLU A 265 1.53 -21.14 -12.48
C GLU A 265 1.87 -21.19 -10.98
N ASN A 266 1.56 -20.13 -10.24
CA ASN A 266 1.67 -20.09 -8.77
C ASN A 266 0.39 -20.55 -8.07
N GLY A 267 -0.58 -21.12 -8.79
CA GLY A 267 -1.86 -21.58 -8.24
C GLY A 267 -2.86 -20.46 -7.92
N ILE A 268 -2.55 -19.22 -8.29
CA ILE A 268 -3.32 -18.02 -7.95
C ILE A 268 -4.32 -17.69 -9.06
N LYS A 269 -5.58 -17.46 -8.70
CA LYS A 269 -6.63 -17.11 -9.67
C LYS A 269 -6.60 -15.61 -9.97
N PRO A 270 -6.37 -15.20 -11.23
CA PRO A 270 -6.26 -13.79 -11.57
C PRO A 270 -7.63 -13.10 -11.65
N ILE A 271 -7.74 -11.95 -10.98
CA ILE A 271 -8.92 -11.06 -10.97
C ILE A 271 -8.49 -9.66 -11.47
N ILE A 272 -8.08 -9.60 -12.73
CA ILE A 272 -7.57 -8.39 -13.39
C ILE A 272 -8.47 -8.06 -14.58
N ASP A 273 -9.05 -6.86 -14.65
CA ASP A 273 -9.91 -6.47 -15.77
C ASP A 273 -9.15 -6.43 -17.10
N ILE A 274 -9.80 -6.82 -18.21
CA ILE A 274 -9.13 -6.97 -19.50
C ILE A 274 -9.17 -5.69 -20.33
N ARG A 275 -8.04 -5.36 -20.95
CA ARG A 275 -7.90 -4.28 -21.94
C ARG A 275 -8.52 -4.70 -23.27
N LYS A 276 -9.36 -3.83 -23.85
CA LYS A 276 -9.89 -4.03 -25.20
C LYS A 276 -8.76 -3.80 -26.22
N HIS A 277 -8.18 -4.90 -26.70
CA HIS A 277 -7.15 -4.87 -27.76
C HIS A 277 -7.67 -5.33 -29.12
N TRP A 278 -8.83 -5.98 -29.17
CA TRP A 278 -9.40 -6.44 -30.42
C TRP A 278 -9.78 -5.24 -31.30
N LYS A 279 -9.42 -5.33 -32.58
CA LYS A 279 -9.81 -4.40 -33.64
C LYS A 279 -10.77 -5.13 -34.59
N GLY A 280 -11.75 -4.43 -35.12
CA GLY A 280 -12.79 -5.03 -35.97
C GLY A 280 -13.89 -5.66 -35.14
N ASP A 281 -14.13 -6.95 -35.36
CA ASP A 281 -15.28 -7.67 -34.82
C ASP A 281 -15.32 -7.71 -33.29
N GLU A 282 -16.54 -7.62 -32.75
CA GLU A 282 -16.78 -7.64 -31.31
C GLU A 282 -16.73 -9.05 -30.71
N THR A 283 -16.85 -10.06 -31.56
CA THR A 283 -16.86 -11.47 -31.18
C THR A 283 -15.83 -12.26 -31.98
N ARG A 284 -15.39 -13.39 -31.42
CA ARG A 284 -14.58 -14.40 -32.11
C ARG A 284 -15.24 -15.76 -31.96
N GLN A 285 -15.09 -16.60 -32.97
CA GLN A 285 -15.56 -17.97 -32.94
C GLN A 285 -14.66 -18.84 -32.04
N TYR A 286 -15.27 -19.73 -31.26
CA TYR A 286 -14.58 -20.75 -30.50
C TYR A 286 -14.44 -22.02 -31.34
N LYS A 287 -13.22 -22.31 -31.81
CA LYS A 287 -12.94 -23.46 -32.69
C LYS A 287 -13.91 -23.47 -33.89
N ASN A 288 -14.24 -24.65 -34.41
CA ASN A 288 -15.24 -24.84 -35.47
C ASN A 288 -16.60 -25.17 -34.83
N THR A 289 -17.14 -24.26 -34.02
CA THR A 289 -18.45 -24.40 -33.36
C THR A 289 -19.28 -23.14 -33.53
N ASP A 290 -20.59 -23.21 -33.27
CA ASP A 290 -21.48 -22.04 -33.29
C ASP A 290 -21.32 -21.14 -32.06
N ILE A 291 -20.32 -21.42 -31.21
CA ILE A 291 -20.04 -20.63 -30.03
C ILE A 291 -19.16 -19.44 -30.41
N VAL A 292 -19.57 -18.26 -29.95
CA VAL A 292 -18.81 -17.02 -30.06
C VAL A 292 -18.55 -16.44 -28.68
N TYR A 293 -17.47 -15.67 -28.56
CA TYR A 293 -17.13 -14.99 -27.32
C TYR A 293 -16.60 -13.59 -27.57
N THR A 294 -16.80 -12.71 -26.59
CA THR A 294 -16.31 -11.33 -26.61
C THR A 294 -14.96 -11.21 -25.92
N TYR A 295 -14.25 -10.11 -26.15
CA TYR A 295 -12.96 -9.85 -25.50
C TYR A 295 -13.06 -9.84 -23.96
N ASP A 296 -14.21 -9.46 -23.39
CA ASP A 296 -14.47 -9.44 -21.94
C ASP A 296 -14.96 -10.80 -21.39
N GLY A 297 -14.96 -11.85 -22.22
CA GLY A 297 -15.21 -13.23 -21.80
C GLY A 297 -16.67 -13.63 -21.68
N LYS A 298 -17.61 -12.85 -22.26
CA LYS A 298 -19.00 -13.30 -22.40
C LYS A 298 -19.06 -14.33 -23.53
N VAL A 299 -19.81 -15.40 -23.31
CA VAL A 299 -19.94 -16.50 -24.26
C VAL A 299 -21.39 -16.61 -24.71
N SER A 300 -21.58 -16.77 -26.02
CA SER A 300 -22.88 -16.88 -26.67
C SER A 300 -22.87 -17.99 -27.72
N ILE A 301 -24.04 -18.47 -28.13
CA ILE A 301 -24.21 -19.35 -29.28
C ILE A 301 -24.93 -18.59 -30.40
N VAL A 302 -24.53 -18.81 -31.64
CA VAL A 302 -25.21 -18.30 -32.84
C VAL A 302 -26.22 -19.36 -33.28
N ASN A 303 -27.49 -18.99 -33.43
CA ASN A 303 -28.50 -19.91 -33.96
C ASN A 303 -28.51 -19.94 -35.50
N GLU A 304 -29.37 -20.76 -36.09
CA GLU A 304 -29.51 -20.90 -37.55
C GLU A 304 -29.92 -19.58 -38.23
N ASP A 305 -30.64 -18.71 -37.51
CA ASP A 305 -31.07 -17.38 -37.98
C ASP A 305 -29.97 -16.29 -37.83
N GLY A 306 -28.80 -16.64 -37.29
CA GLY A 306 -27.69 -15.72 -37.06
C GLY A 306 -27.81 -14.87 -35.78
N GLU A 307 -28.80 -15.14 -34.91
CA GLU A 307 -28.98 -14.45 -33.64
C GLU A 307 -27.96 -14.92 -32.59
N ILE A 308 -27.39 -13.96 -31.84
CA ILE A 308 -26.43 -14.23 -30.78
C ILE A 308 -27.16 -14.40 -29.45
N ILE A 309 -27.17 -15.62 -28.93
CA ILE A 309 -27.88 -15.99 -27.70
C ILE A 309 -26.87 -16.17 -26.55
N PRO A 310 -26.90 -15.35 -25.49
CA PRO A 310 -25.97 -15.46 -24.37
C PRO A 310 -26.11 -16.80 -23.63
N LEU A 311 -24.98 -17.45 -23.37
CA LEU A 311 -24.95 -18.68 -22.57
C LEU A 311 -24.79 -18.34 -21.08
N LYS A 312 -25.43 -19.14 -20.22
CA LYS A 312 -25.35 -18.94 -18.77
C LYS A 312 -24.13 -19.66 -18.20
N TYR A 313 -23.21 -18.95 -17.55
CA TYR A 313 -22.11 -19.58 -16.82
C TYR A 313 -22.60 -20.56 -15.73
N MET A 314 -22.09 -21.78 -15.75
CA MET A 314 -22.45 -22.91 -14.87
C MET A 314 -21.31 -23.38 -13.96
N GLY A 315 -20.14 -22.73 -14.00
CA GLY A 315 -19.01 -23.05 -13.15
C GLY A 315 -17.80 -23.59 -13.92
N TYR A 316 -16.68 -23.68 -13.19
CA TYR A 316 -15.41 -24.17 -13.70
C TYR A 316 -15.24 -25.66 -13.35
N ASP A 317 -14.90 -26.47 -14.34
CA ASP A 317 -14.53 -27.88 -14.20
C ASP A 317 -13.01 -27.99 -14.09
N LYS A 318 -12.51 -28.22 -12.87
CA LYS A 318 -11.07 -28.32 -12.58
C LYS A 318 -10.42 -29.54 -13.24
N VAL A 319 -11.17 -30.64 -13.44
CA VAL A 319 -10.63 -31.88 -14.02
C VAL A 319 -10.39 -31.69 -15.51
N LYS A 320 -11.35 -31.05 -16.20
CA LYS A 320 -11.26 -30.79 -17.65
C LYS A 320 -10.57 -29.47 -17.99
N ASN A 321 -10.28 -28.64 -16.99
CA ASN A 321 -9.76 -27.28 -17.16
C ASN A 321 -10.67 -26.41 -18.07
N THR A 322 -11.99 -26.52 -17.88
CA THR A 322 -12.97 -25.86 -18.76
C THR A 322 -14.00 -25.03 -18.00
N LEU A 323 -14.45 -23.94 -18.61
CA LEU A 323 -15.61 -23.18 -18.18
C LEU A 323 -16.88 -23.78 -18.80
N ARG A 324 -17.88 -24.05 -17.98
CA ARG A 324 -19.15 -24.64 -18.42
C ARG A 324 -20.20 -23.56 -18.60
N TYR A 325 -20.95 -23.65 -19.70
CA TYR A 325 -21.98 -22.71 -20.09
C TYR A 325 -23.25 -23.46 -20.52
N GLY A 326 -24.42 -23.02 -20.07
CA GLY A 326 -25.68 -23.73 -20.29
C GLY A 326 -26.68 -22.94 -21.13
N TYR A 327 -27.38 -23.65 -22.02
CA TYR A 327 -28.55 -23.14 -22.75
C TYR A 327 -29.47 -24.31 -23.16
N GLN A 328 -30.79 -24.15 -22.98
CA GLN A 328 -31.84 -25.12 -23.37
C GLN A 328 -31.46 -26.59 -23.11
N LYS A 329 -31.10 -26.93 -21.86
CA LYS A 329 -30.68 -28.27 -21.38
C LYS A 329 -29.35 -28.80 -21.93
N LYS A 330 -28.66 -28.07 -22.82
CA LYS A 330 -27.30 -28.39 -23.28
C LYS A 330 -26.26 -27.67 -22.43
N VAL A 331 -25.10 -28.31 -22.27
CA VAL A 331 -23.92 -27.74 -21.60
C VAL A 331 -22.77 -27.71 -22.59
N TYR A 332 -22.21 -26.53 -22.77
CA TYR A 332 -21.05 -26.24 -23.58
C TYR A 332 -19.83 -26.06 -22.67
N SER A 333 -18.65 -26.44 -23.16
CA SER A 333 -17.40 -26.34 -22.40
C SER A 333 -16.38 -25.55 -23.21
N ILE A 334 -15.79 -24.54 -22.58
CA ILE A 334 -14.72 -23.71 -23.13
C ILE A 334 -13.45 -24.03 -22.38
N ASP A 335 -12.46 -24.59 -23.08
CA ASP A 335 -11.11 -24.79 -22.56
C ASP A 335 -10.45 -23.44 -22.27
N ILE A 336 -10.00 -23.22 -21.03
CA ILE A 336 -9.37 -21.96 -20.66
C ILE A 336 -8.04 -21.72 -21.38
N SER A 337 -7.38 -22.79 -21.84
CA SER A 337 -6.11 -22.68 -22.58
C SER A 337 -6.28 -22.11 -23.99
N TYR A 338 -7.51 -22.06 -24.52
CA TYR A 338 -7.78 -21.52 -25.86
C TYR A 338 -7.43 -20.04 -25.97
N ASP A 339 -7.74 -19.27 -24.93
CA ASP A 339 -7.34 -17.86 -24.78
C ASP A 339 -7.19 -17.59 -23.29
N LYS A 340 -5.99 -17.79 -22.75
CA LYS A 340 -5.68 -17.62 -21.31
C LYS A 340 -5.89 -16.20 -20.81
N ARG A 341 -5.98 -15.22 -21.73
CA ARG A 341 -6.23 -13.83 -21.37
C ARG A 341 -7.72 -13.57 -21.13
N VAL A 342 -8.56 -14.18 -21.95
CA VAL A 342 -10.03 -14.05 -21.87
C VAL A 342 -10.61 -15.04 -20.86
N PHE A 343 -10.24 -16.31 -20.96
CA PHE A 343 -10.79 -17.39 -20.14
C PHE A 343 -9.83 -17.73 -19.00
N THR A 344 -10.26 -17.44 -17.78
CA THR A 344 -9.52 -17.74 -16.55
C THR A 344 -10.34 -18.69 -15.66
N PRO A 345 -9.76 -19.32 -14.62
CA PRO A 345 -10.48 -20.24 -13.72
C PRO A 345 -11.71 -19.65 -13.02
N ILE A 346 -11.84 -18.32 -13.00
CA ILE A 346 -13.06 -17.62 -12.59
C ILE A 346 -13.52 -16.78 -13.77
N ALA A 347 -14.54 -17.26 -14.48
CA ALA A 347 -15.08 -16.58 -15.66
C ALA A 347 -15.40 -15.11 -15.39
N ARG A 348 -14.93 -14.23 -16.30
CA ARG A 348 -15.00 -12.76 -16.16
C ARG A 348 -16.43 -12.22 -16.07
N ASP A 349 -17.35 -12.86 -16.77
CA ASP A 349 -18.78 -12.56 -16.79
C ASP A 349 -19.54 -13.12 -15.57
N SER A 350 -18.85 -13.87 -14.69
CA SER A 350 -19.48 -14.45 -13.49
C SER A 350 -19.70 -13.42 -12.38
N LYS A 351 -20.79 -13.65 -11.61
CA LYS A 351 -21.04 -12.87 -10.37
C LYS A 351 -19.89 -13.00 -9.36
N LYS A 352 -19.22 -14.15 -9.33
CA LYS A 352 -18.06 -14.39 -8.44
C LYS A 352 -16.90 -13.46 -8.80
N TRP A 353 -16.56 -13.36 -10.09
CA TRP A 353 -15.52 -12.45 -10.56
C TRP A 353 -15.80 -11.01 -10.16
N LYS A 354 -17.03 -10.53 -10.43
CA LYS A 354 -17.44 -9.16 -10.07
C LYS A 354 -17.34 -8.91 -8.56
N LYS A 355 -17.74 -9.87 -7.72
CA LYS A 355 -17.63 -9.75 -6.26
C LYS A 355 -16.17 -9.64 -5.81
N LEU A 356 -15.28 -10.45 -6.37
CA LEU A 356 -13.84 -10.43 -6.06
C LEU A 356 -13.19 -9.14 -6.54
N TYR A 357 -13.46 -8.72 -7.79
CA TYR A 357 -12.91 -7.50 -8.37
C TYR A 357 -13.31 -6.25 -7.57
N ASN A 358 -14.54 -6.19 -7.05
CA ASN A 358 -15.00 -5.09 -6.21
C ASN A 358 -14.20 -4.93 -4.90
N LYS A 359 -13.56 -6.01 -4.39
CA LYS A 359 -12.70 -5.93 -3.22
C LYS A 359 -11.46 -5.06 -3.46
N ARG A 360 -11.05 -4.83 -4.72
CA ARG A 360 -9.92 -3.96 -5.09
C ARG A 360 -10.04 -2.54 -4.52
N THR A 361 -11.26 -2.06 -4.25
CA THR A 361 -11.50 -0.79 -3.55
C THR A 361 -10.82 -0.70 -2.18
N ALA A 362 -10.44 -1.84 -1.57
CA ALA A 362 -9.57 -1.90 -0.39
C ALA A 362 -8.23 -1.18 -0.61
N LEU A 363 -7.61 -1.34 -1.79
CA LEU A 363 -6.32 -0.72 -2.11
C LEU A 363 -6.43 0.80 -2.14
N GLU A 364 -7.54 1.33 -2.68
CA GLU A 364 -7.83 2.77 -2.65
C GLU A 364 -8.00 3.28 -1.21
N ARG A 365 -8.60 2.48 -0.32
CA ARG A 365 -8.73 2.83 1.11
C ARG A 365 -7.39 2.79 1.84
N ILE A 366 -6.54 1.78 1.58
CA ILE A 366 -5.17 1.73 2.14
C ILE A 366 -4.36 2.94 1.68
N ASN A 367 -4.37 3.21 0.37
CA ASN A 367 -3.69 4.36 -0.21
C ASN A 367 -4.22 5.68 0.36
N GLY A 368 -5.53 5.76 0.61
CA GLY A 368 -6.17 6.90 1.27
C GLY A 368 -5.72 7.10 2.71
N ARG A 369 -5.51 6.02 3.48
CA ARG A 369 -4.92 6.08 4.83
C ARG A 369 -3.48 6.56 4.80
N ILE A 370 -2.67 6.02 3.89
CA ILE A 370 -1.27 6.44 3.73
C ILE A 370 -1.18 7.92 3.34
N ASP A 371 -2.03 8.40 2.43
CA ASP A 371 -2.04 9.81 2.05
C ASP A 371 -2.54 10.73 3.16
N ARG A 372 -3.72 10.46 3.73
CA ARG A 372 -4.41 11.39 4.63
C ARG A 372 -4.03 11.22 6.08
N ASP A 373 -3.84 9.97 6.54
CA ASP A 373 -3.64 9.67 7.95
C ASP A 373 -2.15 9.62 8.31
N PHE A 374 -1.29 9.27 7.34
CA PHE A 374 0.17 9.40 7.47
C PHE A 374 0.76 10.58 6.70
N ASN A 375 -0.11 11.40 6.10
CA ASN A 375 0.25 12.65 5.44
C ASN A 375 1.25 12.50 4.27
N LEU A 376 1.29 11.35 3.58
CA LEU A 376 2.26 11.10 2.50
C LEU A 376 2.17 12.15 1.38
N GLU A 377 0.97 12.68 1.10
CA GLU A 377 0.75 13.68 0.05
C GLU A 377 1.55 14.98 0.26
N ASN A 378 1.83 15.32 1.52
CA ASN A 378 2.62 16.49 1.90
C ASN A 378 4.07 16.14 2.22
N HIS A 379 4.39 14.86 2.38
CA HIS A 379 5.77 14.41 2.52
C HIS A 379 6.52 14.60 1.21
N LYS A 380 7.55 15.42 1.28
CA LYS A 380 8.47 15.68 0.16
C LYS A 380 9.84 15.19 0.56
N VAL A 381 10.22 14.04 0.01
CA VAL A 381 11.49 13.37 0.31
C VAL A 381 12.50 13.59 -0.83
N ARG A 382 13.79 13.49 -0.51
CA ARG A 382 14.88 13.43 -1.48
C ARG A 382 15.70 12.17 -1.22
N GLY A 383 16.02 11.44 -2.28
CA GLY A 383 16.77 10.20 -2.26
C GLY A 383 15.88 8.97 -2.02
N LEU A 384 16.13 7.92 -2.81
CA LEU A 384 15.30 6.70 -2.81
C LEU A 384 15.37 5.96 -1.47
N LYS A 385 16.56 5.87 -0.86
CA LYS A 385 16.73 5.22 0.45
C LYS A 385 15.95 5.91 1.55
N LYS A 386 15.91 7.25 1.54
CA LYS A 386 15.12 8.03 2.51
C LYS A 386 13.62 7.84 2.27
N ALA A 387 13.20 7.82 1.01
CA ALA A 387 11.82 7.52 0.63
C ALA A 387 11.40 6.11 1.09
N THR A 388 12.30 5.14 0.98
CA THR A 388 12.09 3.76 1.43
C THR A 388 11.87 3.71 2.94
N VAL A 389 12.80 4.26 3.74
CA VAL A 389 12.64 4.30 5.21
C VAL A 389 11.34 4.98 5.65
N MET A 390 10.92 6.05 4.96
CA MET A 390 9.66 6.72 5.26
C MET A 390 8.45 5.80 5.03
N ILE A 391 8.42 5.08 3.91
CA ILE A 391 7.37 4.08 3.63
C ILE A 391 7.48 2.91 4.63
N ASP A 392 8.68 2.46 4.99
CA ASP A 392 8.85 1.41 6.00
C ASP A 392 8.20 1.79 7.33
N LEU A 393 8.44 3.01 7.81
CA LEU A 393 7.83 3.51 9.05
C LEU A 393 6.30 3.57 8.96
N MET A 394 5.75 3.98 7.82
CA MET A 394 4.31 3.98 7.60
C MET A 394 3.73 2.56 7.61
N MET A 395 4.39 1.61 6.95
CA MET A 395 3.93 0.21 6.89
C MET A 395 4.05 -0.49 8.24
N ILE A 396 5.17 -0.29 8.95
CA ILE A 396 5.37 -0.74 10.33
C ILE A 396 4.29 -0.13 11.23
N GLY A 397 4.06 1.18 11.13
CA GLY A 397 3.06 1.90 11.91
C GLY A 397 1.66 1.32 11.74
N MET A 398 1.24 1.08 10.49
CA MET A 398 -0.06 0.48 10.19
C MET A 398 -0.19 -0.93 10.78
N MET A 399 0.83 -1.76 10.61
CA MET A 399 0.79 -3.16 11.05
C MET A 399 0.90 -3.30 12.58
N ALA A 400 1.67 -2.44 13.25
CA ALA A 400 1.80 -2.44 14.70
C ALA A 400 0.52 -1.91 15.38
N MET A 401 -0.12 -0.89 14.82
CA MET A 401 -1.46 -0.45 15.28
C MET A 401 -2.48 -1.58 15.15
N ALA A 402 -2.51 -2.27 14.01
CA ALA A 402 -3.37 -3.44 13.80
C ALA A 402 -3.11 -4.54 14.84
N LYS A 403 -1.83 -4.84 15.12
CA LYS A 403 -1.43 -5.82 16.14
C LYS A 403 -1.92 -5.41 17.53
N GLY A 404 -1.74 -4.16 17.92
CA GLY A 404 -2.22 -3.64 19.20
C GLY A 404 -3.73 -3.75 19.35
N HIS A 405 -4.50 -3.45 18.30
CA HIS A 405 -5.95 -3.64 18.31
C HIS A 405 -6.35 -5.12 18.44
N ILE A 406 -5.65 -6.03 17.77
CA ILE A 406 -5.90 -7.48 17.91
C ILE A 406 -5.62 -7.93 19.35
N GLN A 407 -4.47 -7.57 19.91
CA GLN A 407 -4.08 -7.98 21.27
C GLN A 407 -5.01 -7.42 22.35
N ASN A 408 -5.57 -6.23 22.12
CA ASN A 408 -6.56 -5.61 23.00
C ASN A 408 -8.01 -6.05 22.71
N ASN A 409 -8.23 -7.08 21.89
CA ASN A 409 -9.56 -7.60 21.55
C ASN A 409 -10.51 -6.59 20.87
N HIS A 410 -9.94 -5.73 20.02
CA HIS A 410 -10.66 -4.72 19.23
C HIS A 410 -10.48 -4.93 17.70
N PRO A 411 -10.83 -6.11 17.15
CA PRO A 411 -10.63 -6.41 15.73
C PRO A 411 -11.39 -5.47 14.77
N GLU A 412 -12.47 -4.84 15.23
CA GLU A 412 -13.20 -3.80 14.48
C GLU A 412 -12.36 -2.54 14.23
N ASN A 413 -11.34 -2.30 15.05
CA ASN A 413 -10.46 -1.14 14.98
C ASN A 413 -9.16 -1.43 14.22
N ILE A 414 -8.98 -2.63 13.65
CA ILE A 414 -7.72 -3.05 13.01
C ILE A 414 -7.20 -2.10 11.90
N ARG A 415 -8.09 -1.30 11.30
CA ARG A 415 -7.77 -0.32 10.23
C ARG A 415 -7.68 1.12 10.74
N LYS A 416 -8.00 1.36 12.01
CA LYS A 416 -8.07 2.71 12.57
C LYS A 416 -6.67 3.21 12.87
N LEU A 417 -6.37 4.38 12.32
CA LEU A 417 -5.13 5.11 12.57
C LEU A 417 -5.38 6.41 13.34
N LYS A 418 -6.65 6.85 13.48
CA LYS A 418 -7.06 8.06 14.20
C LYS A 418 -8.05 7.74 15.32
N SER A 419 -8.02 8.52 16.40
CA SER A 419 -9.10 8.62 17.38
C SER A 419 -10.34 9.17 16.67
N THR A 420 -11.52 8.64 16.99
CA THR A 420 -12.80 9.08 16.39
C THR A 420 -13.50 10.04 17.33
#